data_AF-A0A1W1DYZ9-F1
#
_entry.id   AF-A0A1W1DYZ9-F1
#
_cell.length_a   1.000
_cell.length_b   1.000
_cell.length_c   1.000
_cell.angle_alpha   90.00
_cell.angle_beta   90.00
_cell.angle_gamma   90.00
#
_symmetry.space_group_name_H-M   'P 1'
#
loop_
_entity.id
_entity.type
_entity.pdbx_description
1 polymer ?
#
loop_
_entity_poly.entity_id
_entity_poly.type
_entity_poly.pdbx_seq_one_letter_code
_entity_poly.pdbx_strand_id
1 'polypeptide(L)'
;MVAKYQTKRLELKKIIKSVSSSDEERFHATIKLQALPRDASPTRQRSRCALTGRPHGFYRKFGLSRIKLRERTMNGEVPGLSKASW
;
A
#
# COMPACT_ATOMS: atom_id res chain seq x y z
N MET A 1 -3.20 9.07 6.87
CA MET A 1 -2.55 10.15 6.09
C MET A 1 -2.67 9.95 4.59
N VAL A 2 -2.30 8.80 4.02
CA VAL A 2 -2.37 8.56 2.57
C VAL A 2 -3.77 8.72 2.00
N ALA A 3 -4.81 8.13 2.62
CA ALA A 3 -6.20 8.25 2.15
C ALA A 3 -6.67 9.72 2.03
N LYS A 4 -6.27 10.57 2.98
CA LYS A 4 -6.62 12.01 3.01
C LYS A 4 -6.08 12.78 1.79
N TYR A 5 -4.90 12.42 1.30
CA TYR A 5 -4.22 13.13 0.20
C TYR A 5 -4.22 12.37 -1.13
N GLN A 6 -4.96 11.26 -1.21
CA GLN A 6 -4.95 10.38 -2.36
C GLN A 6 -5.45 11.09 -3.63
N THR A 7 -6.61 11.75 -3.54
CA THR A 7 -7.22 12.50 -4.66
C THR A 7 -6.28 13.59 -5.19
N LYS A 8 -5.83 14.48 -4.29
CA LYS A 8 -4.91 15.57 -4.62
C LYS A 8 -3.59 15.09 -5.24
N ARG A 9 -3.02 13.98 -4.76
CA ARG A 9 -1.80 13.39 -5.36
C ARG A 9 -2.07 12.78 -6.73
N LEU A 10 -3.22 12.14 -6.94
CA LEU A 10 -3.58 11.58 -8.23
C LEU A 10 -3.76 12.66 -9.29
N GLU A 11 -4.42 13.77 -8.95
CA GLU A 11 -4.58 14.94 -9.82
C GLU A 11 -3.22 15.55 -10.22
N LEU A 12 -2.37 15.86 -9.24
CA LEU A 12 -1.03 16.41 -9.52
C LEU A 12 -0.19 15.45 -10.37
N LYS A 13 -0.25 14.14 -10.09
CA LYS A 13 0.47 13.14 -10.90
C LYS A 13 -0.09 13.00 -12.32
N LYS A 14 -1.39 13.22 -12.55
CA LYS A 14 -1.97 13.22 -13.90
C LYS A 14 -1.41 14.38 -14.72
N ILE A 15 -1.34 15.58 -14.14
CA ILE A 15 -0.75 16.78 -14.78
C ILE A 15 0.73 16.55 -15.09
N ILE A 16 1.49 15.96 -14.17
CA ILE A 16 2.92 15.68 -14.38
C ILE A 16 3.13 14.64 -15.50
N LYS A 17 2.24 13.64 -15.61
CA LYS A 17 2.37 12.54 -16.58
C LYS A 17 1.84 12.90 -17.98
N SER A 18 0.98 13.91 -18.11
CA SER A 18 0.40 14.27 -19.41
C SER A 18 1.45 14.81 -20.38
N VAL A 19 1.40 14.35 -21.62
CA VAL A 19 2.26 14.85 -22.70
C VAL A 19 1.82 16.24 -23.17
N SER A 20 0.53 16.56 -23.05
CA SER A 20 -0.09 17.81 -23.50
C SER A 20 0.05 19.00 -22.53
N SER A 21 0.47 18.77 -21.28
CA SER A 21 0.67 19.86 -20.31
C SER A 21 1.92 20.67 -20.64
N SER A 22 1.86 21.98 -20.43
CA SER A 22 3.03 22.85 -20.61
C SER A 22 4.12 22.56 -19.57
N ASP A 23 5.36 22.96 -19.85
CA ASP A 23 6.47 22.73 -18.91
C ASP A 23 6.31 23.54 -17.61
N GLU A 24 5.71 24.73 -17.68
CA GLU A 24 5.38 25.55 -16.50
C GLU A 24 4.34 24.86 -15.61
N GLU A 25 3.29 24.29 -16.20
CA GLU A 25 2.27 23.55 -15.45
C GLU A 25 2.85 22.32 -14.76
N ARG A 26 3.74 21.59 -15.44
CA ARG A 26 4.47 20.46 -14.86
C ARG A 26 5.33 20.91 -13.70
N PHE A 27 6.05 22.02 -13.84
CA PHE A 27 6.92 22.58 -12.80
C PHE A 27 6.12 23.04 -11.57
N HIS A 28 4.99 23.73 -11.76
CA HIS A 28 4.13 24.09 -10.64
C HIS A 28 3.50 22.87 -9.96
N ALA A 29 3.13 21.84 -10.72
CA ALA A 29 2.57 20.61 -10.18
C ALA A 29 3.60 19.81 -9.37
N THR A 30 4.87 19.77 -9.78
CA THR A 30 5.93 19.10 -9.02
C THR A 30 6.22 19.82 -7.71
N ILE A 31 6.30 21.16 -7.70
CA ILE A 31 6.46 21.96 -6.46
C ILE A 31 5.30 21.68 -5.50
N LYS A 32 4.05 21.72 -5.98
CA LYS A 32 2.86 21.42 -5.17
C LYS A 32 2.87 19.98 -4.63
N LEU A 33 3.39 19.02 -5.39
CA LEU A 33 3.51 17.63 -4.96
C LEU A 33 4.59 17.44 -3.90
N GLN A 34 5.69 18.17 -4.00
CA GLN A 34 6.79 18.16 -3.02
C GLN A 34 6.41 18.83 -1.69
N ALA A 35 5.56 19.85 -1.73
CA ALA A 35 5.04 20.52 -0.54
C ALA A 35 4.12 19.63 0.32
N LEU A 36 3.64 18.49 -0.21
CA LEU A 36 2.83 17.55 0.57
C LEU A 36 3.67 16.76 1.58
N PRO A 37 3.09 16.38 2.73
CA PRO A 37 3.80 15.57 3.72
C PRO A 37 4.32 14.25 3.14
N ARG A 38 5.54 13.86 3.51
CA ARG A 38 6.20 12.65 2.96
C ARG A 38 5.43 11.35 3.25
N ASP A 39 4.76 11.29 4.40
CA ASP A 39 3.87 10.19 4.80
C ASP A 39 2.55 10.10 4.02
N ALA A 40 2.24 11.09 3.19
CA ALA A 40 1.12 11.02 2.26
C ALA A 40 1.41 10.08 1.07
N SER A 41 2.66 9.64 0.87
CA SER A 41 2.99 8.73 -0.23
C SER A 41 2.60 7.27 0.09
N PRO A 42 1.81 6.58 -0.76
CA PRO A 42 1.44 5.18 -0.56
C PRO A 42 2.65 4.23 -0.57
N THR A 43 3.72 4.60 -1.29
CA THR A 43 4.95 3.79 -1.38
C THR A 43 5.66 3.60 -0.05
N ARG A 44 5.40 4.45 0.94
CA ARG A 44 5.98 4.32 2.28
C ARG A 44 5.22 3.35 3.19
N GLN A 45 4.00 2.96 2.80
CA GLN A 45 3.24 2.01 3.58
C GLN A 45 3.88 0.63 3.49
N ARG A 46 4.05 -0.01 4.64
CA ARG A 46 4.52 -1.39 4.73
C ARG A 46 3.38 -2.29 5.17
N SER A 47 3.13 -3.35 4.43
CA SER A 47 2.17 -4.37 4.85
C SER A 47 2.74 -5.12 6.06
N ARG A 48 2.00 -5.11 7.17
CA ARG A 48 2.38 -5.76 8.42
C ARG A 48 1.29 -6.73 8.83
N CYS A 49 1.66 -7.79 9.53
CA CYS A 49 0.70 -8.71 10.14
C CYS A 49 -0.30 -7.93 11.00
N ALA A 50 -1.60 -8.15 10.79
CA ALA A 50 -2.64 -7.46 11.55
C ALA A 50 -2.57 -7.74 13.07
N LEU A 51 -2.14 -8.95 13.46
CA LEU A 51 -2.10 -9.36 14.87
C LEU A 51 -0.80 -8.99 15.57
N THR A 52 0.35 -9.22 14.93
CA THR A 52 1.67 -9.10 15.56
C THR A 52 2.49 -7.92 15.04
N GLY A 53 2.02 -7.24 14.01
CA GLY A 53 2.79 -6.20 13.34
C GLY A 53 4.06 -6.71 12.65
N ARG A 54 4.27 -8.02 12.44
CA ARG A 54 5.49 -8.53 11.77
C ARG A 54 5.59 -7.96 10.34
N PRO A 55 6.73 -7.35 9.94
CA PRO A 55 6.88 -6.66 8.65
C PRO A 55 7.35 -7.54 7.49
N HIS A 56 7.57 -8.84 7.72
CA HIS A 56 8.05 -9.81 6.74
C HIS A 56 7.17 -11.06 6.68
N GLY A 57 7.17 -11.74 5.54
CA GLY A 57 6.37 -12.94 5.30
C GLY A 57 4.87 -12.68 5.42
N PHE A 58 4.41 -11.55 4.86
CA PHE A 58 3.03 -11.10 4.87
C PHE A 58 2.27 -11.70 3.67
N TYR A 59 1.17 -12.38 3.93
CA TYR A 59 0.29 -12.91 2.89
C TYR A 59 -0.87 -11.94 2.65
N ARG A 60 -0.90 -11.32 1.46
CA ARG A 60 -1.92 -10.30 1.10
C ARG A 60 -3.36 -10.81 1.19
N LYS A 61 -3.62 -12.07 0.81
CA LYS A 61 -4.96 -12.68 0.88
C LYS A 61 -5.49 -12.77 2.31
N PHE A 62 -4.62 -13.01 3.28
CA PHE A 62 -5.00 -13.28 4.67
C PHE A 62 -4.73 -12.12 5.63
N GLY A 63 -3.92 -11.13 5.24
CA GLY A 63 -3.54 -10.01 6.13
C GLY A 63 -2.62 -10.42 7.29
N LEU A 64 -2.05 -11.63 7.24
CA LEU A 64 -1.28 -12.23 8.33
C LEU A 64 0.15 -12.55 7.92
N SER A 65 1.02 -12.65 8.92
CA SER A 65 2.35 -13.20 8.72
C SER A 65 2.33 -14.73 8.70
N ARG A 66 3.38 -15.34 8.13
CA ARG A 66 3.55 -16.80 8.05
C ARG A 66 3.34 -17.57 9.36
N ILE A 67 3.72 -16.99 10.50
CA ILE A 67 3.61 -17.65 11.81
C ILE A 67 2.13 -17.70 12.22
N LYS A 68 1.48 -16.53 12.27
CA LYS A 68 0.06 -16.43 12.64
C LYS A 68 -0.87 -17.09 11.63
N LEU A 69 -0.53 -17.08 10.36
CA LEU A 69 -1.29 -17.81 9.36
C LEU A 69 -1.25 -19.32 9.64
N ARG A 70 -0.06 -19.88 9.90
CA ARG A 70 0.07 -21.31 10.24
C ARG A 70 -0.72 -21.66 11.50
N GLU A 71 -0.56 -20.90 12.59
CA GLU A 71 -1.31 -21.10 13.83
C GLU A 71 -2.82 -21.15 13.58
N ARG A 72 -3.37 -20.12 12.92
CA ARG A 72 -4.81 -20.06 12.62
C ARG A 72 -5.30 -21.17 11.69
N THR A 73 -4.46 -21.58 10.76
CA THR A 73 -4.78 -22.69 9.84
C THR A 73 -4.84 -24.01 10.60
N MET A 74 -3.90 -24.25 11.52
CA MET A 74 -3.90 -25.46 12.36
C MET A 74 -5.08 -25.45 13.35
N ASN A 75 -5.53 -24.28 13.78
CA ASN A 75 -6.73 -24.12 14.60
C ASN A 75 -8.06 -24.25 13.82
N GLY A 76 -8.03 -24.32 12.49
CA GLY A 76 -9.24 -24.36 11.66
C GLY A 76 -9.95 -23.01 11.50
N GLU A 77 -9.34 -21.89 11.90
CA GLU A 77 -9.93 -20.54 11.82
C GLU A 77 -9.90 -19.95 10.40
N VAL A 78 -9.11 -20.55 9.48
CA VAL A 78 -8.98 -20.08 8.09
C VAL A 78 -9.81 -20.98 7.17
N PRO A 79 -10.94 -20.49 6.64
CA PRO A 79 -11.82 -21.30 5.79
C PRO A 79 -11.11 -21.74 4.51
N GLY A 80 -11.25 -23.03 4.18
CA GLY A 80 -10.75 -23.60 2.92
C GLY A 80 -9.23 -23.74 2.80
N LEU A 81 -8.48 -23.55 3.88
CA LEU A 81 -7.02 -23.76 3.90
C LEU A 81 -6.68 -25.04 4.66
N SER A 82 -6.19 -26.04 3.94
CA SER A 82 -5.69 -27.32 4.50
C SER A 82 -4.24 -27.55 4.08
N LYS A 83 -3.58 -28.54 4.70
CA LYS A 83 -2.28 -29.01 4.22
C LYS A 83 -2.49 -29.68 2.86
N ALA A 84 -1.76 -29.23 1.85
CA ALA A 84 -1.76 -29.88 0.54
C ALA A 84 -0.91 -31.15 0.59
N SER A 85 -1.46 -32.24 0.06
CA SER A 85 -0.74 -33.48 -0.28
C SER A 85 -1.01 -33.77 -1.75
N TRP A 86 0.05 -34.01 -2.50
CA TRP A 86 0.00 -34.47 -3.89
C TRP A 86 0.77 -35.78 -4.01
#